data_AF-A0A2N7XR34-F1
#
_entry.id   AF-A0A2N7XR34-F1
#
_cell.length_a   1.000
_cell.length_b   1.000
_cell.length_c   1.000
_cell.angle_alpha   90.00
_cell.angle_beta   90.00
_cell.angle_gamma   90.00
#
_symmetry.space_group_name_H-M   'P 1'
#
loop_
_entity.id
_entity.type
_entity.pdbx_description
1 polymer ?
#
loop_
_entity_poly.entity_id
_entity_poly.type
_entity_poly.pdbx_seq_one_letter_code
_entity_poly.pdbx_strand_id
1 'polypeptide(L)' 'MEDIFVVKRCNKIIIHGRRAGETDHPPPAAAVWYRIADTRTRGFIGDGFDREEDARRECRQLNARSQVTAREG' A
#
# COMPACT_ATOMS: atom_id res chain seq x y z
N MET A 1 17.99 -12.88 6.48
CA MET A 1 17.89 -11.70 5.61
C MET A 1 16.46 -11.20 5.78
N GLU A 2 16.28 -10.06 6.45
CA GLU A 2 14.96 -9.50 6.71
C GLU A 2 14.34 -8.92 5.43
N ASP A 3 13.03 -9.08 5.28
CA ASP A 3 12.28 -8.47 4.19
C ASP A 3 12.32 -6.94 4.33
N ILE A 4 12.92 -6.29 3.33
CA ILE A 4 13.04 -4.83 3.26
C ILE A 4 11.66 -4.20 3.07
N PHE A 5 10.82 -4.85 2.27
CA PHE A 5 9.46 -4.42 1.98
C PHE A 5 8.45 -5.35 2.63
N VAL A 6 7.40 -4.79 3.23
CA VAL A 6 6.32 -5.54 3.86
C VAL A 6 4.97 -5.05 3.38
N VAL A 7 4.04 -5.98 3.12
CA VAL A 7 2.65 -5.62 2.81
C VAL A 7 1.96 -5.22 4.10
N LYS A 8 1.44 -3.98 4.14
CA LYS A 8 0.57 -3.50 5.21
C LYS A 8 -0.85 -3.32 4.70
N ARG A 9 -1.78 -3.96 5.39
CA ARG A 9 -3.22 -3.68 5.27
C ARG A 9 -3.49 -2.31 5.88
N CYS A 10 -4.07 -1.42 5.09
CA CYS A 10 -4.49 -0.09 5.49
C CYS A 10 -5.99 0.08 5.22
N ASN A 11 -6.67 0.81 6.11
CA ASN A 11 -8.05 1.21 5.86
C ASN A 11 -8.03 2.41 4.91
N LYS A 12 -8.75 2.32 3.78
CA LYS A 12 -8.98 3.46 2.91
C LYS A 12 -9.93 4.43 3.60
N ILE A 13 -9.42 5.60 3.96
CA ILE A 13 -10.27 6.72 4.41
C ILE A 13 -10.60 7.52 3.17
N ILE A 14 -11.83 7.42 2.68
CA ILE A 14 -12.30 8.24 1.55
C ILE A 14 -12.87 9.53 2.12
N ILE A 15 -12.12 10.63 1.97
CA ILE A 15 -12.59 11.96 2.34
C ILE A 15 -13.30 12.56 1.14
N HIS A 16 -14.63 12.64 1.19
CA HIS A 16 -15.42 13.32 0.16
C HIS A 16 -15.59 14.80 0.55
N GLY A 17 -15.20 15.71 -0.33
CA GLY A 17 -15.45 17.14 -0.13
C GLY A 17 -16.93 17.44 -0.39
N ARG A 18 -17.65 17.95 0.62
CA ARG A 18 -19.07 18.27 0.49
C ARG A 18 -19.27 19.68 -0.11
N ARG A 19 -20.12 19.80 -1.13
CA ARG A 19 -20.69 21.10 -1.56
C ARG A 19 -22.08 21.28 -0.96
N ALA A 20 -22.48 22.54 -0.72
CA ALA A 20 -23.79 22.87 -0.18
C ALA A 20 -24.90 22.29 -1.09
N GLY A 21 -25.74 21.42 -0.52
CA GLY A 21 -26.86 20.76 -1.23
C GLY A 21 -26.62 19.30 -1.64
N GLU A 22 -25.45 18.72 -1.39
CA GLU A 22 -25.16 17.32 -1.74
C GLU A 22 -25.60 16.35 -0.62
N THR A 23 -26.41 15.36 -0.99
CA THR A 23 -26.94 14.34 -0.07
C THR A 23 -25.90 13.26 0.21
N ASP A 24 -25.79 12.91 1.49
CA ASP A 24 -24.96 11.89 2.13
C ASP A 24 -24.33 10.85 1.19
N HIS A 25 -22.99 10.90 1.07
CA HIS A 25 -22.26 9.79 0.46
C HIS A 25 -22.47 8.55 1.33
N PRO A 26 -22.81 7.39 0.74
CA PRO A 26 -22.89 6.15 1.52
C PRO A 26 -21.57 5.97 2.27
N PRO A 27 -21.60 5.47 3.52
CA PRO A 27 -20.40 5.20 4.27
C PRO A 27 -19.48 4.36 3.38
N PRO A 28 -18.21 4.74 3.21
CA PRO A 28 -17.33 4.03 2.31
C PRO A 28 -17.35 2.57 2.74
N ALA A 29 -17.87 1.69 1.87
CA ALA A 29 -17.79 0.26 2.09
C ALA A 29 -16.34 -0.02 2.43
N ALA A 30 -16.07 -0.63 3.60
CA ALA A 30 -14.75 -0.75 4.19
C ALA A 30 -13.73 -1.21 3.13
N ALA A 31 -13.09 -0.25 2.48
CA ALA A 31 -12.25 -0.50 1.34
C ALA A 31 -10.88 -0.77 1.94
N VAL A 32 -10.53 -2.04 1.95
CA VAL A 32 -9.22 -2.47 2.40
C VAL A 32 -8.26 -2.20 1.27
N TRP A 33 -7.20 -1.46 1.57
CA TRP A 33 -6.09 -1.25 0.65
C TRP A 33 -4.84 -1.89 1.21
N TYR A 34 -4.01 -2.43 0.32
CA TYR A 34 -2.75 -3.06 0.65
C TYR A 34 -1.64 -2.18 0.11
N ARG A 35 -0.81 -1.66 1.00
CA ARG A 35 0.34 -0.83 0.62
C ARG A 35 1.63 -1.53 0.98
N ILE A 36 2.64 -1.34 0.15
CA ILE A 36 3.96 -1.89 0.41
C ILE A 36 4.71 -0.84 1.23
N ALA A 37 5.05 -1.18 2.47
CA ALA A 37 5.84 -0.33 3.34
C ALA A 37 7.31 -0.74 3.26
N ASP A 38 8.20 0.23 3.01
CA ASP A 38 9.64 0.04 3.14
C ASP A 38 10.02 0.23 4.61
N THR A 39 10.63 -0.79 5.21
CA THR A 39 10.95 -0.81 6.64
C THR A 39 12.13 0.10 6.99
N ARG A 40 12.97 0.44 6.01
CA ARG A 40 14.19 1.25 6.21
C ARG A 40 13.89 2.74 6.28
N THR A 41 13.05 3.20 5.36
CA THR A 41 12.63 4.61 5.22
C THR A 41 11.33 4.89 5.96
N ARG A 42 10.62 3.84 6.40
CA ARG A 42 9.24 3.93 6.93
C ARG A 42 8.27 4.57 5.94
N GLY A 43 8.61 4.59 4.65
CA GLY A 43 7.79 5.10 3.57
C GLY A 43 6.86 4.04 2.97
N PHE A 44 5.91 4.48 2.17
CA PHE A 44 5.05 3.62 1.36
C PHE A 44 5.47 3.70 -0.11
N ILE A 45 5.44 2.58 -0.81
CA ILE A 45 5.77 2.48 -2.24
C ILE A 45 4.49 2.36 -3.04
N GLY A 46 4.32 3.25 -4.02
CA GLY A 46 3.20 3.28 -4.95
C GLY A 46 1.89 3.81 -4.34
N ASP A 47 0.83 3.75 -5.14
CA ASP A 47 -0.52 4.23 -4.78
C ASP A 47 -1.29 3.25 -3.86
N GLY A 48 -0.84 2.00 -3.79
CA GLY A 48 -1.53 0.92 -3.07
C GLY A 48 -2.38 0.04 -3.99
N PHE A 49 -2.70 -1.16 -3.51
CA PHE A 49 -3.41 -2.20 -4.23
C PHE A 49 -4.76 -2.48 -3.58
N ASP A 50 -5.80 -2.73 -4.36
CA ASP A 50 -7.10 -3.16 -3.85
C ASP A 50 -7.10 -4.64 -3.40
N ARG A 51 -6.20 -5.47 -3.94
CA ARG A 51 -6.08 -6.90 -3.63
C ARG A 51 -4.79 -7.22 -2.87
N GLU A 52 -4.89 -8.10 -1.86
CA GLU A 52 -3.74 -8.53 -1.07
C GLU A 52 -2.72 -9.30 -1.93
N GLU A 53 -3.22 -10.14 -2.84
CA GLU A 53 -2.38 -10.99 -3.69
C GLU A 53 -1.48 -10.18 -4.62
N ASP A 54 -2.01 -9.12 -5.22
CA ASP A 54 -1.24 -8.19 -6.06
C ASP A 54 -0.15 -7.50 -5.23
N ALA A 55 -0.50 -6.99 -4.04
CA ALA A 55 0.47 -6.37 -3.15
C ALA A 55 1.56 -7.35 -2.68
N ARG A 56 1.21 -8.60 -2.38
CA ARG A 56 2.17 -9.65 -1.99
C ARG A 56 3.11 -10.01 -3.14
N ARG A 57 2.58 -10.10 -4.37
CA ARG A 57 3.37 -10.40 -5.56
C ARG A 57 4.41 -9.31 -5.81
N GLU A 58 3.99 -8.05 -5.76
CA GLU A 58 4.89 -6.90 -5.94
C GLU A 58 5.88 -6.77 -4.79
N CYS A 59 5.45 -6.96 -3.54
CA CYS A 59 6.33 -6.95 -2.39
C CYS A 59 7.43 -8.02 -2.50
N ARG A 60 7.10 -9.23 -2.95
CA ARG A 60 8.09 -10.28 -3.21
C ARG A 60 9.04 -9.89 -4.33
N GLN A 61 8.55 -9.29 -5.41
CA GLN A 61 9.37 -8.86 -6.53
C GLN A 61 10.33 -7.73 -6.14
N LEU A 62 9.85 -6.76 -5.36
CA LEU A 62 10.65 -5.68 -4.79
C LEU A 62 11.74 -6.22 -3.84
N ASN A 63 11.39 -7.14 -2.95
CA ASN A 63 12.38 -7.78 -2.06
C ASN A 63 13.45 -8.53 -2.86
N ALA A 64 13.05 -9.29 -3.90
CA ALA A 64 14.00 -9.97 -4.77
C ALA A 64 14.93 -8.98 -5.51
N ARG A 65 14.39 -7.87 -6.03
CA ARG A 65 15.17 -6.84 -6.72
C ARG A 65 16.11 -6.06 -5.78
N SER A 66 15.65 -5.71 -4.58
CA SER A 66 16.50 -5.04 -3.58
C SER A 66 17.59 -5.94 -3.01
N GLN A 67 17.37 -7.24 -2.93
CA GLN A 67 18.44 -8.19 -2.59
C GLN A 67 19.54 -8.23 -3.65
N VAL A 68 19.21 -8.05 -4.94
CA VAL A 68 20.21 -7.95 -6.00
C VAL A 68 20.99 -6.65 -5.92
N THR A 69 20.31 -5.51 -5.70
CA THR A 69 20.99 -4.20 -5.57
C THR A 69 21.82 -4.07 -4.29
N ALA A 70 21.45 -4.74 -3.20
CA ALA A 70 22.23 -4.77 -1.96
C ALA A 70 23.50 -5.63 -2.04
N ARG A 71 23.67 -6.44 -3.10
CA ARG A 71 24.84 -7.29 -3.33
C ARG A 71 25.90 -6.65 -4.22
N GLU A 72 25.56 -5.56 -4.90
CA GLU A 72 26.47 -4.83 -5.81
C GLU A 72 26.97 -3.51 -5.20
N GLY A 73 27.08 -3.43 -3.87
CA GLY A 73 27.64 -2.30 -3.14
C GLY A 73 28.71 -2.75 -2.15
#